data_AF-A0A8H5ZVI5-F1
#
_entry.id   AF-A0A8H5ZVI5-F1
#
_cell.length_a   1.000
_cell.length_b   1.000
_cell.length_c   1.000
_cell.angle_alpha   90.00
_cell.angle_beta   90.00
_cell.angle_gamma   90.00
#
_symmetry.space_group_name_H-M   'P 1'
#
loop_
_entity.id
_entity.type
_entity.pdbx_description
1 polymer ?
#
loop_
_entity_poly.entity_id
_entity_poly.type
_entity_poly.pdbx_seq_one_letter_code
_entity_poly.pdbx_strand_id
1 'polypeptide(L)'
;MRRRLRFAIGLLDTQVAFDRASTPIVPFSWMQSKPPTNLNDTTLTFTSPSTPPESPTFTDTTFAVLLSRAQGVTRLLEASAELGITSLNRRQKYVDDFRATASKLLVTCSPDTIPFHWFAVQVSECIASSLQLAAVRPLHKHPDYDPSHSRAPEGYSILRVAVDVLTKCQVAVKDPRGEPWRWFARIFTPWHALAVAAAELCLCERVEVVEEYWWSVELAYHDFVGFAADIRQEMPWRPIVRLMERAWERRRVLALKEKEKSALGALVEVEKGPVTPVTSGERVQLAAAGGQDPVGAKMGVAGGNSVLPLESTDRWSGAWRMMDVGDADFEALRSTAWANWESFLDEMEIGESSWGQAL
;
A
#
# COMPACT_ATOMS: atom_id res chain seq x y z
N MET A 1 -33.68 -4.29 -0.25
CA MET A 1 -33.32 -4.01 1.17
C MET A 1 -32.66 -5.18 1.91
N ARG A 2 -33.32 -6.34 2.14
CA ARG A 2 -32.73 -7.45 2.93
C ARG A 2 -31.32 -7.89 2.49
N ARG A 3 -31.05 -7.97 1.19
CA ARG A 3 -29.71 -8.30 0.65
C ARG A 3 -28.66 -7.29 1.14
N ARG A 4 -28.91 -5.99 0.94
CA ARG A 4 -28.00 -4.91 1.34
C ARG A 4 -27.65 -4.96 2.83
N LEU A 5 -28.64 -5.16 3.70
CA LEU A 5 -28.39 -5.28 5.14
C LEU A 5 -27.49 -6.48 5.47
N ARG A 6 -27.75 -7.65 4.87
CA ARG A 6 -26.89 -8.83 5.07
C ARG A 6 -25.45 -8.57 4.65
N PHE A 7 -25.25 -7.92 3.51
CA PHE A 7 -23.90 -7.55 3.05
C PHE A 7 -23.22 -6.53 3.96
N ALA A 8 -23.95 -5.56 4.50
CA ALA A 8 -23.41 -4.60 5.46
C ALA A 8 -22.96 -5.30 6.76
N ILE A 9 -23.73 -6.26 7.26
CA ILE A 9 -23.34 -7.06 8.44
C ILE A 9 -22.08 -7.87 8.14
N GLY A 10 -22.02 -8.56 7.00
CA GLY A 10 -20.85 -9.35 6.62
C GLY A 10 -19.59 -8.51 6.37
N LEU A 11 -19.75 -7.30 5.83
CA LEU A 11 -18.66 -6.31 5.69
C LEU A 11 -18.11 -5.92 7.06
N LEU A 12 -18.98 -5.56 8.01
CA LEU A 12 -18.55 -5.16 9.36
C LEU A 12 -17.90 -6.31 10.11
N ASP A 13 -18.47 -7.51 10.05
CA ASP A 13 -17.91 -8.70 10.69
C ASP A 13 -16.51 -9.03 10.14
N THR A 14 -16.36 -9.03 8.82
CA THR A 14 -15.06 -9.31 8.18
C THR A 14 -14.04 -8.22 8.52
N GLN A 15 -14.45 -6.95 8.54
CA GLN A 15 -13.53 -5.87 8.87
C GLN A 15 -13.11 -5.87 10.34
N VAL A 16 -14.04 -6.10 11.27
CA VAL A 16 -13.72 -6.21 12.69
C VAL A 16 -12.79 -7.38 12.95
N ALA A 17 -13.04 -8.53 12.31
CA ALA A 17 -12.16 -9.68 12.39
C ALA A 17 -10.76 -9.35 11.84
N PHE A 18 -10.70 -8.68 10.68
CA PHE A 18 -9.45 -8.22 10.08
C PHE A 18 -8.66 -7.26 10.99
N ASP A 19 -9.33 -6.29 11.63
CA ASP A 19 -8.73 -5.35 12.58
C ASP A 19 -8.39 -5.99 13.94
N ARG A 20 -8.75 -7.25 14.15
CA ARG A 20 -8.39 -8.02 15.34
C ARG A 20 -7.43 -9.16 15.03
N ALA A 21 -7.03 -9.31 13.77
CA ALA A 21 -6.32 -10.48 13.26
C ALA A 21 -7.00 -11.81 13.68
N SER A 22 -8.33 -11.79 13.68
CA SER A 22 -9.19 -12.90 14.07
C SER A 22 -10.02 -13.40 12.89
N THR A 23 -10.77 -14.48 13.12
CA THR A 23 -11.67 -15.03 12.10
C THR A 23 -13.05 -14.35 12.11
N PRO A 24 -13.65 -14.08 10.93
CA PRO A 24 -15.02 -13.56 10.85
C PRO A 24 -16.05 -14.56 11.38
N ILE A 25 -17.01 -14.10 12.18
CA ILE A 25 -18.07 -14.96 12.77
C ILE A 25 -19.12 -15.34 11.72
N VAL A 26 -19.41 -14.41 10.79
CA VAL A 26 -20.38 -14.61 9.73
C VAL A 26 -19.83 -15.63 8.73
N PRO A 27 -20.55 -16.74 8.46
CA PRO A 27 -20.11 -17.74 7.51
C PRO A 27 -19.97 -17.19 6.09
N PHE A 28 -18.95 -17.64 5.37
CA PHE A 28 -18.68 -17.17 4.00
C PHE A 28 -19.84 -17.47 3.03
N SER A 29 -20.53 -18.59 3.22
CA SER A 29 -21.72 -18.98 2.44
C SER A 29 -22.85 -17.95 2.49
N TRP A 30 -22.93 -17.15 3.55
CA TRP A 30 -23.94 -16.10 3.68
C TRP A 30 -23.75 -15.01 2.63
N MET A 31 -22.49 -14.67 2.33
CA MET A 31 -22.08 -13.67 1.36
C MET A 31 -22.18 -14.18 -0.09
N GLN A 32 -22.10 -15.50 -0.29
CA GLN A 32 -22.31 -16.12 -1.60
C GLN A 32 -23.79 -16.13 -2.01
N SER A 33 -24.72 -15.98 -1.05
CA SER A 33 -26.15 -16.01 -1.32
C SER A 33 -26.67 -14.66 -1.86
N LYS A 34 -26.84 -14.56 -3.19
CA LYS A 34 -27.52 -13.45 -3.91
C LYS A 34 -26.94 -12.05 -3.61
N PRO A 35 -25.87 -11.61 -4.32
CA PRO A 35 -25.26 -10.30 -4.14
C PRO A 35 -26.24 -9.12 -4.31
N PRO A 36 -25.90 -7.94 -3.77
CA PRO A 36 -26.66 -6.74 -4.08
C PRO A 36 -26.47 -6.42 -5.57
N THR A 37 -27.51 -5.90 -6.19
CA THR A 37 -27.54 -5.51 -7.60
C THR A 37 -27.32 -4.01 -7.73
N ASN A 38 -26.73 -3.58 -8.84
CA ASN A 38 -26.48 -2.16 -9.14
C ASN A 38 -27.77 -1.49 -9.61
N LEU A 39 -28.44 -0.70 -8.75
CA LEU A 39 -29.74 -0.08 -9.01
C LEU A 39 -29.96 1.12 -8.10
N ASN A 40 -30.78 2.08 -8.56
CA ASN A 40 -31.20 3.23 -7.76
C ASN A 40 -32.34 2.84 -6.81
N ASP A 41 -32.43 3.51 -5.65
CA ASP A 41 -33.45 3.22 -4.65
C ASP A 41 -34.85 3.53 -5.15
N THR A 42 -34.97 4.53 -6.03
CA THR A 42 -36.21 4.89 -6.72
C THR A 42 -36.77 3.78 -7.60
N THR A 43 -35.95 2.82 -8.03
CA THR A 43 -36.41 1.64 -8.81
C THR A 43 -37.03 0.55 -7.93
N LEU A 44 -36.84 0.63 -6.61
CA LEU A 44 -37.38 -0.35 -5.65
C LEU A 44 -38.81 0.03 -5.27
N THR A 45 -39.78 -0.45 -6.05
CA THR A 45 -41.21 -0.28 -5.74
C THR A 45 -41.80 -1.54 -5.09
N PHE A 46 -42.75 -1.37 -4.17
CA PHE A 46 -43.46 -2.48 -3.52
C PHE A 46 -44.37 -3.26 -4.47
N THR A 47 -44.71 -2.68 -5.63
CA THR A 47 -45.67 -3.21 -6.59
C THR A 47 -45.01 -3.91 -7.77
N SER A 48 -43.68 -3.89 -7.89
CA SER A 48 -42.99 -4.56 -9.00
C SER A 48 -43.11 -6.09 -8.89
N PRO A 49 -43.61 -6.78 -9.92
CA PRO A 49 -43.76 -8.24 -9.90
C PRO A 49 -42.41 -8.97 -10.04
N SER A 50 -41.35 -8.29 -10.47
CA SER A 50 -40.02 -8.87 -10.70
C SER A 50 -38.89 -7.99 -10.15
N THR A 51 -37.70 -8.58 -10.03
CA THR A 51 -36.48 -7.83 -9.64
C THR A 51 -36.08 -6.92 -10.81
N PRO A 52 -35.88 -5.60 -10.58
CA PRO A 52 -35.43 -4.69 -11.61
C PRO A 52 -34.10 -5.14 -12.24
N PRO A 53 -33.89 -4.89 -13.55
CA PRO A 53 -32.61 -5.15 -14.19
C PRO A 53 -31.49 -4.28 -13.58
N GLU A 54 -30.25 -4.77 -13.67
CA GLU A 54 -29.08 -3.99 -13.25
C GLU A 54 -28.87 -2.77 -14.15
N SER A 55 -28.55 -1.63 -13.53
CA SER A 55 -28.17 -0.42 -14.25
C SER A 55 -26.74 -0.56 -14.81
N PRO A 56 -26.50 -0.13 -16.06
CA PRO A 56 -25.14 -0.01 -16.59
C PRO A 56 -24.39 1.23 -16.07
N THR A 57 -25.09 2.15 -15.39
CA THR A 57 -24.51 3.40 -14.89
C THR A 57 -24.20 3.34 -13.39
N PHE A 58 -23.52 4.37 -12.89
CA PHE A 58 -23.42 4.62 -11.46
C PHE A 58 -24.82 4.83 -10.87
N THR A 59 -25.07 4.27 -9.69
CA THR A 59 -26.34 4.30 -8.96
C THR A 59 -26.09 4.42 -7.46
N ASP A 60 -27.17 4.60 -6.70
CA ASP A 60 -27.16 4.63 -5.23
C ASP A 60 -26.47 3.41 -4.60
N THR A 61 -26.49 2.24 -5.27
CA THR A 61 -25.86 1.01 -4.74
C THR A 61 -24.49 0.69 -5.31
N THR A 62 -23.97 1.44 -6.27
CA THR A 62 -22.71 1.09 -6.94
C THR A 62 -21.58 0.87 -5.95
N PHE A 63 -21.45 1.77 -4.97
CA PHE A 63 -20.44 1.66 -3.93
C PHE A 63 -20.65 0.43 -3.03
N ALA A 64 -21.90 0.15 -2.62
CA ALA A 64 -22.20 -1.04 -1.83
C ALA A 64 -21.94 -2.36 -2.59
N VAL A 65 -22.21 -2.38 -3.90
CA VAL A 65 -21.90 -3.53 -4.76
C VAL A 65 -20.39 -3.71 -4.85
N LEU A 66 -19.63 -2.64 -5.09
CA LEU A 66 -18.17 -2.66 -5.11
C LEU A 66 -17.59 -3.27 -3.82
N LEU A 67 -18.02 -2.76 -2.66
CA LEU A 67 -17.59 -3.27 -1.35
C LEU A 67 -17.97 -4.74 -1.15
N SER A 68 -19.18 -5.14 -1.55
CA SER A 68 -19.60 -6.54 -1.44
C SER A 68 -18.70 -7.50 -2.25
N ARG A 69 -18.22 -7.05 -3.42
CA ARG A 69 -17.30 -7.80 -4.26
C ARG A 69 -15.92 -7.88 -3.64
N ALA A 70 -15.42 -6.75 -3.11
CA ALA A 70 -14.16 -6.70 -2.38
C ALA A 70 -14.14 -7.70 -1.22
N GLN A 71 -15.18 -7.68 -0.39
CA GLN A 71 -15.32 -8.59 0.75
C GLN A 71 -15.38 -10.06 0.33
N GLY A 72 -16.08 -10.36 -0.76
CA GLY A 72 -16.09 -11.70 -1.34
C GLY A 72 -14.69 -12.18 -1.72
N VAL A 73 -13.88 -11.32 -2.35
CA VAL A 73 -12.51 -11.64 -2.73
C VAL A 73 -11.58 -11.75 -1.52
N THR A 74 -11.67 -10.86 -0.53
CA THR A 74 -10.91 -10.99 0.72
C THR A 74 -11.15 -12.35 1.36
N ARG A 75 -12.42 -12.75 1.52
CA ARG A 75 -12.78 -14.03 2.12
C ARG A 75 -12.33 -15.23 1.29
N LEU A 76 -12.32 -15.12 -0.05
CA LEU A 76 -11.74 -16.16 -0.92
C LEU A 76 -10.24 -16.27 -0.77
N LEU A 77 -9.52 -15.15 -0.65
CA LEU A 77 -8.07 -15.15 -0.45
C LEU A 77 -7.70 -15.77 0.90
N GLU A 78 -8.47 -15.50 1.95
CA GLU A 78 -8.29 -16.12 3.27
C GLU A 78 -8.60 -17.62 3.24
N ALA A 79 -9.78 -18.01 2.75
CA ALA A 79 -10.19 -19.41 2.68
C ALA A 79 -9.37 -20.23 1.67
N SER A 80 -8.66 -19.60 0.73
CA SER A 80 -7.95 -20.33 -0.32
C SER A 80 -6.89 -21.29 0.24
N ALA A 81 -6.25 -20.98 1.37
CA ALA A 81 -5.31 -21.89 2.00
C ALA A 81 -6.00 -23.14 2.56
N GLU A 82 -7.14 -22.97 3.26
CA GLU A 82 -8.00 -24.08 3.74
C GLU A 82 -8.55 -24.95 2.60
N LEU A 83 -8.77 -24.34 1.43
CA LEU A 83 -9.28 -25.01 0.24
C LEU A 83 -8.17 -25.65 -0.62
N GLY A 84 -6.90 -25.63 -0.16
CA GLY A 84 -5.75 -26.14 -0.92
C GLY A 84 -5.43 -25.33 -2.18
N ILE A 85 -5.95 -24.11 -2.28
CA ILE A 85 -5.70 -23.14 -3.35
C ILE A 85 -4.54 -22.23 -2.91
N THR A 86 -3.32 -22.76 -2.94
CA THR A 86 -2.11 -22.02 -2.57
C THR A 86 -1.42 -21.34 -3.75
N SER A 87 -1.79 -21.72 -4.99
CA SER A 87 -1.17 -21.16 -6.19
C SER A 87 -1.45 -19.66 -6.36
N LEU A 88 -0.38 -18.87 -6.49
CA LEU A 88 -0.45 -17.43 -6.73
C LEU A 88 -1.31 -17.09 -7.97
N ASN A 89 -1.22 -17.88 -9.05
CA ASN A 89 -2.02 -17.67 -10.26
C ASN A 89 -3.54 -17.69 -9.99
N ARG A 90 -4.02 -18.59 -9.13
CA ARG A 90 -5.45 -18.65 -8.77
C ARG A 90 -5.85 -17.49 -7.87
N ARG A 91 -5.00 -17.13 -6.90
CA ARG A 91 -5.21 -15.97 -6.02
C ARG A 91 -5.26 -14.67 -6.84
N GLN A 92 -4.35 -14.52 -7.81
CA GLN A 92 -4.29 -13.39 -8.73
C GLN A 92 -5.58 -13.25 -9.55
N LYS A 93 -6.15 -14.36 -10.03
CA LYS A 93 -7.41 -14.35 -10.77
C LYS A 93 -8.55 -13.72 -9.96
N TYR A 94 -8.63 -13.96 -8.66
CA TYR A 94 -9.66 -13.32 -7.83
C TYR A 94 -9.49 -11.79 -7.77
N VAL A 95 -8.25 -11.31 -7.72
CA VAL A 95 -7.95 -9.87 -7.75
C VAL A 95 -8.32 -9.26 -9.11
N ASP A 96 -8.02 -9.97 -10.20
CA ASP A 96 -8.32 -9.50 -11.55
C ASP A 96 -9.83 -9.47 -11.82
N ASP A 97 -10.58 -10.47 -11.33
CA ASP A 97 -12.05 -10.49 -11.38
C ASP A 97 -12.67 -9.29 -10.63
N PHE A 98 -12.08 -8.91 -9.48
CA PHE A 98 -12.48 -7.69 -8.78
C PHE A 98 -12.20 -6.44 -9.61
N ARG A 99 -11.00 -6.28 -10.16
CA ARG A 99 -10.62 -5.11 -10.98
C ARG A 99 -11.53 -4.97 -12.20
N ALA A 100 -11.84 -6.06 -12.89
CA ALA A 100 -12.74 -6.07 -14.02
C ALA A 100 -14.16 -5.61 -13.61
N THR A 101 -14.65 -6.13 -12.48
CA THR A 101 -15.96 -5.75 -11.94
C THR A 101 -16.01 -4.29 -11.51
N ALA A 102 -14.98 -3.81 -10.80
CA ALA A 102 -14.86 -2.42 -10.37
C ALA A 102 -14.81 -1.48 -11.58
N SER A 103 -14.04 -1.83 -12.61
CA SER A 103 -13.94 -1.05 -13.85
C SER A 103 -15.29 -0.93 -14.55
N LYS A 104 -16.07 -2.03 -14.62
CA LYS A 104 -17.42 -2.01 -15.19
C LYS A 104 -18.37 -1.13 -14.38
N LEU A 105 -18.35 -1.24 -13.05
CA LEU A 105 -19.22 -0.47 -12.15
C LEU A 105 -18.92 1.04 -12.18
N LEU A 106 -17.65 1.40 -12.33
CA LEU A 106 -17.18 2.79 -12.25
C LEU A 106 -16.93 3.43 -13.63
N VAL A 107 -17.36 2.78 -14.71
CA VAL A 107 -17.13 3.26 -16.09
C VAL A 107 -17.79 4.60 -16.36
N THR A 108 -18.96 4.85 -15.77
CA THR A 108 -19.74 6.09 -15.93
C THR A 108 -19.49 7.11 -14.82
N CYS A 109 -18.48 6.89 -13.96
CA CYS A 109 -18.10 7.87 -12.95
C CYS A 109 -17.58 9.17 -13.58
N SER A 110 -17.84 10.27 -12.90
CA SER A 110 -17.33 11.61 -13.23
C SER A 110 -16.57 12.15 -12.01
N PRO A 111 -15.37 11.63 -11.72
CA PRO A 111 -14.63 11.97 -10.50
C PRO A 111 -14.18 13.44 -10.45
N ASP A 112 -14.05 14.10 -11.61
CA ASP A 112 -13.64 15.51 -11.66
C ASP A 112 -14.77 16.47 -11.25
N THR A 113 -16.02 16.03 -11.30
CA THR A 113 -17.20 16.87 -11.04
C THR A 113 -18.01 16.42 -9.84
N ILE A 114 -18.04 15.12 -9.54
CA ILE A 114 -18.86 14.54 -8.46
C ILE A 114 -17.91 13.98 -7.38
N PRO A 115 -17.82 14.61 -6.19
CA PRO A 115 -16.90 14.19 -5.13
C PRO A 115 -17.08 12.72 -4.70
N PHE A 116 -18.32 12.22 -4.67
CA PHE A 116 -18.56 10.81 -4.33
C PHE A 116 -18.05 9.83 -5.39
N HIS A 117 -18.13 10.19 -6.67
CA HIS A 117 -17.57 9.38 -7.75
C HIS A 117 -16.04 9.33 -7.62
N TRP A 118 -15.41 10.45 -7.29
CA TRP A 118 -13.98 10.48 -6.97
C TRP A 118 -13.64 9.55 -5.81
N PHE A 119 -14.37 9.68 -4.70
CA PHE A 119 -14.16 8.84 -3.51
C PHE A 119 -14.32 7.35 -3.83
N ALA A 120 -15.36 6.97 -4.57
CA ALA A 120 -15.60 5.58 -4.98
C ALA A 120 -14.45 5.03 -5.85
N VAL A 121 -13.89 5.84 -6.75
CA VAL A 121 -12.72 5.46 -7.56
C VAL A 121 -11.50 5.25 -6.66
N GLN A 122 -11.16 6.21 -5.79
CA GLN A 122 -9.99 6.08 -4.91
C GLN A 122 -10.07 4.87 -3.97
N VAL A 123 -11.25 4.64 -3.37
CA VAL A 123 -11.46 3.47 -2.52
C VAL A 123 -11.35 2.17 -3.34
N SER A 124 -11.86 2.14 -4.57
CA SER A 124 -11.72 0.96 -5.43
C SER A 124 -10.25 0.62 -5.73
N GLU A 125 -9.40 1.63 -5.90
CA GLU A 125 -7.98 1.47 -6.15
C GLU A 125 -7.21 1.05 -4.89
N CYS A 126 -7.48 1.65 -3.72
CA CYS A 126 -6.92 1.22 -2.43
C CYS A 126 -7.34 -0.24 -2.11
N ILE A 127 -8.59 -0.64 -2.41
CA ILE A 127 -9.03 -2.04 -2.26
C ILE A 127 -8.28 -2.96 -3.22
N ALA A 128 -8.18 -2.62 -4.52
CA ALA A 128 -7.51 -3.48 -5.49
C ALA A 128 -6.03 -3.71 -5.15
N SER A 129 -5.33 -2.66 -4.69
CA SER A 129 -3.95 -2.78 -4.21
C SER A 129 -3.88 -3.61 -2.93
N SER A 130 -4.83 -3.44 -1.99
CA SER A 130 -4.88 -4.24 -0.76
C SER A 130 -5.11 -5.73 -1.04
N LEU A 131 -6.03 -6.06 -1.96
CA LEU A 131 -6.30 -7.43 -2.40
C LEU A 131 -5.09 -8.05 -3.11
N GLN A 132 -4.37 -7.25 -3.91
CA GLN A 132 -3.11 -7.67 -4.52
C GLN A 132 -2.07 -8.03 -3.47
N LEU A 133 -1.91 -7.18 -2.45
CA LEU A 133 -1.00 -7.45 -1.35
C LEU A 133 -1.41 -8.72 -0.61
N ALA A 134 -2.69 -8.87 -0.28
CA ALA A 134 -3.23 -10.08 0.36
C ALA A 134 -2.99 -11.34 -0.49
N ALA A 135 -3.01 -11.24 -1.83
CA ALA A 135 -2.73 -12.37 -2.71
C ALA A 135 -1.27 -12.87 -2.60
N VAL A 136 -0.30 -11.98 -2.37
CA VAL A 136 1.14 -12.32 -2.25
C VAL A 136 1.62 -12.48 -0.80
N ARG A 137 0.91 -11.87 0.15
CA ARG A 137 1.15 -11.88 1.60
C ARG A 137 -0.20 -12.12 2.28
N PRO A 138 -0.56 -13.38 2.58
CA PRO A 138 -1.79 -13.72 3.28
C PRO A 138 -1.85 -13.08 4.66
N LEU A 139 -3.07 -12.81 5.13
CA LEU A 139 -3.32 -12.07 6.36
C LEU A 139 -3.16 -12.91 7.62
N HIS A 140 -3.36 -14.22 7.51
CA HIS A 140 -3.19 -15.20 8.58
C HIS A 140 -2.26 -16.32 8.13
N LYS A 141 -1.63 -16.99 9.10
CA LYS A 141 -0.86 -18.20 8.84
C LYS A 141 -1.83 -19.34 8.57
N HIS A 142 -1.49 -20.21 7.64
CA HIS A 142 -2.25 -21.43 7.41
C HIS A 142 -1.30 -22.62 7.36
N PRO A 143 -1.57 -23.74 8.07
CA PRO A 143 -0.65 -24.87 8.18
C PRO A 143 -0.23 -25.45 6.82
N ASP A 144 -1.17 -25.48 5.88
CA ASP A 144 -0.97 -26.03 4.53
C ASP A 144 -0.50 -24.99 3.50
N TYR A 145 -0.23 -23.76 3.94
CA TYR A 145 0.25 -22.73 3.03
C TYR A 145 1.76 -22.84 2.87
N ASP A 146 2.20 -23.23 1.67
CA ASP A 146 3.62 -23.23 1.31
C ASP A 146 4.04 -21.83 0.81
N PRO A 147 4.97 -21.15 1.52
CA PRO A 147 5.54 -19.88 1.10
C PRO A 147 6.17 -19.90 -0.31
N SER A 148 6.68 -21.06 -0.73
CA SER A 148 7.33 -21.25 -2.02
C SER A 148 6.37 -21.00 -3.20
N HIS A 149 5.06 -21.24 -3.00
CA HIS A 149 4.02 -21.07 -4.02
C HIS A 149 3.47 -19.65 -4.14
N SER A 150 3.83 -18.77 -3.20
CA SER A 150 3.47 -17.35 -3.22
C SER A 150 4.69 -16.44 -3.36
N ARG A 151 5.79 -17.02 -3.83
CA ARG A 151 6.96 -16.29 -4.28
C ARG A 151 6.51 -15.29 -5.33
N ALA A 152 6.68 -14.02 -5.00
CA ALA A 152 6.43 -12.96 -5.96
C ALA A 152 7.34 -13.16 -7.20
N PRO A 153 6.84 -12.87 -8.41
CA PRO A 153 7.65 -12.99 -9.63
C PRO A 153 8.98 -12.24 -9.52
N GLU A 154 9.97 -12.65 -10.30
CA GLU A 154 11.24 -11.93 -10.38
C GLU A 154 11.02 -10.46 -10.79
N GLY A 155 11.70 -9.51 -10.14
CA GLY A 155 11.46 -8.07 -10.31
C GLY A 155 10.23 -7.49 -9.56
N TYR A 156 9.42 -8.32 -8.88
CA TYR A 156 8.26 -7.84 -8.13
C TYR A 156 8.65 -7.32 -6.74
N SER A 157 8.53 -5.99 -6.55
CA SER A 157 8.81 -5.34 -5.26
C SER A 157 7.58 -5.34 -4.36
N ILE A 158 7.61 -6.16 -3.32
CA ILE A 158 6.54 -6.28 -2.31
C ILE A 158 6.46 -5.02 -1.45
N LEU A 159 7.61 -4.45 -1.11
CA LEU A 159 7.71 -3.14 -0.46
C LEU A 159 6.95 -2.07 -1.26
N ARG A 160 7.17 -2.00 -2.57
CA ARG A 160 6.49 -1.02 -3.43
C ARG A 160 4.98 -1.23 -3.44
N VAL A 161 4.50 -2.48 -3.49
CA VAL A 161 3.06 -2.80 -3.44
C VAL A 161 2.47 -2.36 -2.10
N ALA A 162 3.15 -2.64 -0.99
CA ALA A 162 2.71 -2.26 0.33
C ALA A 162 2.66 -0.72 0.49
N VAL A 163 3.68 -0.01 0.03
CA VAL A 163 3.74 1.46 0.07
C VAL A 163 2.68 2.10 -0.84
N ASP A 164 2.38 1.49 -1.99
CA ASP A 164 1.30 1.91 -2.88
C ASP A 164 -0.07 1.82 -2.18
N VAL A 165 -0.33 0.75 -1.42
CA VAL A 165 -1.53 0.66 -0.56
C VAL A 165 -1.56 1.82 0.44
N LEU A 166 -0.48 2.01 1.21
CA LEU A 166 -0.41 3.07 2.22
C LEU A 166 -0.68 4.46 1.62
N THR A 167 -0.06 4.74 0.48
CA THR A 167 -0.20 6.02 -0.22
C THR A 167 -1.62 6.23 -0.72
N LYS A 168 -2.25 5.23 -1.35
CA LYS A 168 -3.64 5.32 -1.83
C LYS A 168 -4.63 5.54 -0.70
N CYS A 169 -4.46 4.83 0.41
CA CYS A 169 -5.37 4.97 1.53
C CYS A 169 -5.15 6.34 2.24
N GLN A 170 -3.93 6.89 2.22
CA GLN A 170 -3.69 8.29 2.61
C GLN A 170 -4.38 9.29 1.69
N VAL A 171 -4.38 9.10 0.35
CA VAL A 171 -5.11 9.97 -0.59
C VAL A 171 -6.61 9.95 -0.28
N ALA A 172 -7.20 8.76 -0.11
CA ALA A 172 -8.62 8.62 0.21
C ALA A 172 -9.02 9.30 1.53
N VAL A 173 -8.10 9.34 2.51
CA VAL A 173 -8.32 10.03 3.78
C VAL A 173 -8.04 11.53 3.66
N LYS A 174 -6.94 11.97 3.05
CA LYS A 174 -6.41 13.34 3.18
C LYS A 174 -7.01 14.34 2.19
N ASP A 175 -7.53 13.89 1.05
CA ASP A 175 -8.11 14.78 0.03
C ASP A 175 -9.44 15.42 0.50
N PRO A 176 -9.62 16.75 0.31
CA PRO A 176 -10.85 17.44 0.69
C PRO A 176 -12.14 16.89 0.05
N ARG A 177 -12.06 16.33 -1.16
CA ARG A 177 -13.24 15.75 -1.85
C ARG A 177 -13.83 14.55 -1.12
N GLY A 178 -12.99 13.84 -0.35
CA GLY A 178 -13.40 12.67 0.43
C GLY A 178 -13.94 13.01 1.82
N GLU A 179 -13.90 14.27 2.25
CA GLU A 179 -14.21 14.69 3.63
C GLU A 179 -15.55 14.13 4.16
N PRO A 180 -16.68 14.17 3.41
CA PRO A 180 -17.96 13.67 3.90
C PRO A 180 -17.98 12.16 4.19
N TRP A 181 -17.06 11.39 3.60
CA TRP A 181 -16.97 9.93 3.72
C TRP A 181 -15.69 9.46 4.40
N ARG A 182 -14.90 10.39 4.96
CA ARG A 182 -13.62 10.09 5.62
C ARG A 182 -13.77 9.09 6.76
N TRP A 183 -14.89 9.14 7.47
CA TRP A 183 -15.23 8.17 8.53
C TRP A 183 -15.21 6.73 8.01
N PHE A 184 -15.62 6.51 6.76
CA PHE A 184 -15.65 5.19 6.14
C PHE A 184 -14.24 4.73 5.76
N ALA A 185 -13.38 5.64 5.29
CA ALA A 185 -11.99 5.31 5.00
C ALA A 185 -11.22 4.86 6.26
N ARG A 186 -11.55 5.43 7.44
CA ARG A 186 -10.97 5.03 8.74
C ARG A 186 -11.38 3.63 9.19
N ILE A 187 -12.41 3.04 8.59
CA ILE A 187 -12.80 1.64 8.86
C ILE A 187 -11.76 0.66 8.29
N PHE A 188 -11.00 1.06 7.26
CA PHE A 188 -9.98 0.22 6.62
C PHE A 188 -8.59 0.66 7.04
N THR A 189 -8.22 0.39 8.29
CA THR A 189 -6.86 0.67 8.76
C THR A 189 -5.88 -0.23 7.98
N PRO A 190 -4.93 0.32 7.20
CA PRO A 190 -4.05 -0.48 6.34
C PRO A 190 -2.88 -1.10 7.14
N TRP A 191 -3.19 -1.67 8.32
CA TRP A 191 -2.20 -2.27 9.23
C TRP A 191 -1.38 -3.36 8.54
N HIS A 192 -2.03 -4.15 7.67
CA HIS A 192 -1.37 -5.21 6.91
C HIS A 192 -0.28 -4.65 5.99
N ALA A 193 -0.60 -3.62 5.22
CA ALA A 193 0.36 -2.96 4.33
C ALA A 193 1.50 -2.31 5.13
N LEU A 194 1.19 -1.73 6.29
CA LEU A 194 2.20 -1.15 7.17
C LEU A 194 3.16 -2.21 7.72
N ALA A 195 2.62 -3.33 8.20
CA ALA A 195 3.42 -4.44 8.72
C ALA A 195 4.33 -5.04 7.64
N VAL A 196 3.79 -5.29 6.43
CA VAL A 196 4.59 -5.79 5.31
C VAL A 196 5.66 -4.79 4.90
N ALA A 197 5.33 -3.51 4.76
CA ALA A 197 6.32 -2.49 4.41
C ALA A 197 7.45 -2.40 5.43
N ALA A 198 7.12 -2.39 6.73
CA ALA A 198 8.10 -2.37 7.81
C ALA A 198 9.00 -3.62 7.79
N ALA A 199 8.42 -4.81 7.58
CA ALA A 199 9.17 -6.07 7.49
C ALA A 199 10.14 -6.09 6.30
N GLU A 200 9.74 -5.59 5.13
CA GLU A 200 10.60 -5.49 3.95
C GLU A 200 11.72 -4.44 4.16
N LEU A 201 11.41 -3.30 4.81
CA LEU A 201 12.41 -2.28 5.15
C LEU A 201 13.46 -2.77 6.14
N CYS A 202 13.09 -3.65 7.09
CA CYS A 202 14.04 -4.24 8.04
C CYS A 202 15.18 -5.02 7.36
N LEU A 203 14.95 -5.51 6.14
CA LEU A 203 15.92 -6.33 5.41
C LEU A 203 16.52 -5.60 4.22
N CYS A 204 15.91 -4.51 3.75
CA CYS A 204 16.42 -3.73 2.63
C CYS A 204 17.89 -3.35 2.86
N GLU A 205 18.75 -3.57 1.88
CA GLU A 205 20.19 -3.27 1.95
C GLU A 205 20.55 -1.96 1.26
N ARG A 206 19.61 -1.45 0.46
CA ARG A 206 19.77 -0.29 -0.42
C ARG A 206 19.20 0.93 0.26
N VAL A 207 20.09 1.81 0.68
CA VAL A 207 19.73 3.05 1.38
C VAL A 207 18.81 3.93 0.54
N GLU A 208 19.01 3.96 -0.78
CA GLU A 208 18.22 4.76 -1.72
C GLU A 208 16.76 4.31 -1.75
N VAL A 209 16.54 2.99 -1.71
CA VAL A 209 15.19 2.38 -1.68
C VAL A 209 14.52 2.63 -0.34
N VAL A 210 15.28 2.53 0.76
CA VAL A 210 14.75 2.84 2.10
C VAL A 210 14.29 4.30 2.16
N GLU A 211 15.14 5.24 1.74
CA GLU A 211 14.83 6.68 1.77
C GLU A 211 13.67 7.05 0.83
N GLU A 212 13.55 6.41 -0.34
CA GLU A 212 12.45 6.62 -1.29
C GLU A 212 11.08 6.38 -0.64
N TYR A 213 10.95 5.30 0.13
CA TYR A 213 9.66 4.87 0.69
C TYR A 213 9.45 5.26 2.16
N TRP A 214 10.51 5.67 2.85
CA TRP A 214 10.50 5.90 4.29
C TRP A 214 9.35 6.80 4.74
N TRP A 215 9.19 7.96 4.09
CA TRP A 215 8.21 8.96 4.50
C TRP A 215 6.77 8.43 4.46
N SER A 216 6.41 7.70 3.41
CA SER A 216 5.07 7.12 3.28
C SER A 216 4.77 6.10 4.38
N VAL A 217 5.77 5.28 4.74
CA VAL A 217 5.65 4.28 5.80
C VAL A 217 5.58 4.94 7.18
N GLU A 218 6.45 5.91 7.46
CA GLU A 218 6.47 6.63 8.75
C GLU A 218 5.18 7.42 8.97
N LEU A 219 4.68 8.11 7.94
CA LEU A 219 3.40 8.82 8.02
C LEU A 219 2.23 7.86 8.29
N ALA A 220 2.20 6.71 7.62
CA ALA A 220 1.18 5.70 7.86
C ALA A 220 1.27 5.11 9.29
N TYR A 221 2.48 4.92 9.82
CA TYR A 221 2.68 4.49 11.20
C TYR A 221 2.17 5.51 12.21
N HIS A 222 2.43 6.81 12.00
CA HIS A 222 1.89 7.86 12.88
C HIS A 222 0.36 7.91 12.86
N ASP A 223 -0.24 7.84 11.66
CA ASP A 223 -1.71 7.79 11.50
C ASP A 223 -2.29 6.55 12.21
N PHE A 224 -1.60 5.40 12.11
CA PHE A 224 -1.95 4.15 12.76
C PHE A 224 -1.90 4.22 14.29
N VAL A 225 -0.80 4.73 14.86
CA VAL A 225 -0.64 4.87 16.32
C VAL A 225 -1.67 5.86 16.89
N GLY A 226 -1.92 6.98 16.19
CA GLY A 226 -2.96 7.93 16.59
C GLY A 226 -4.34 7.27 16.66
N PHE A 227 -4.70 6.47 15.65
CA PHE A 227 -5.94 5.70 15.64
C PHE A 227 -6.01 4.66 16.77
N ALA A 228 -4.93 3.93 17.02
CA ALA A 228 -4.87 2.94 18.10
C ALA A 228 -5.04 3.59 19.49
N ALA A 229 -4.46 4.77 19.71
CA ALA A 229 -4.59 5.53 20.95
C ALA A 229 -6.03 6.00 21.21
N ASP A 230 -6.74 6.43 20.15
CA ASP A 230 -8.14 6.89 20.24
C ASP A 230 -9.09 5.77 20.72
N ILE A 231 -8.81 4.51 20.36
CA ILE A 231 -9.73 3.37 20.57
C ILE A 231 -9.64 2.78 21.99
N ARG A 232 -8.65 3.18 22.81
CA ARG A 232 -8.49 2.76 24.23
C ARG A 232 -8.63 1.24 24.47
N GLN A 233 -8.28 0.42 23.49
CA GLN A 233 -8.27 -1.04 23.62
C GLN A 233 -6.84 -1.55 23.56
N GLU A 234 -6.60 -2.66 24.26
CA GLU A 234 -5.38 -3.44 24.20
C GLU A 234 -5.29 -4.09 22.81
N MET A 235 -4.92 -3.29 21.83
CA MET A 235 -4.83 -3.69 20.45
C MET A 235 -3.65 -4.65 20.25
N PRO A 236 -3.79 -5.71 19.43
CA PRO A 236 -2.75 -6.72 19.23
C PRO A 236 -1.52 -6.22 18.47
N TRP A 237 -1.40 -4.92 18.20
CA TRP A 237 -0.44 -4.34 17.24
C TRP A 237 0.97 -4.06 17.76
N ARG A 238 1.32 -4.54 18.96
CA ARG A 238 2.71 -4.48 19.47
C ARG A 238 3.74 -5.04 18.47
N PRO A 239 3.46 -6.11 17.70
CA PRO A 239 4.36 -6.59 16.65
C PRO A 239 4.65 -5.54 15.57
N ILE A 240 3.67 -4.71 15.19
CA ILE A 240 3.87 -3.62 14.20
C ILE A 240 4.82 -2.56 14.76
N VAL A 241 4.66 -2.19 16.05
CA VAL A 241 5.57 -1.25 16.72
C VAL A 241 7.00 -1.78 16.71
N ARG A 242 7.21 -3.06 17.06
CA ARG A 242 8.53 -3.71 17.01
C ARG A 242 9.13 -3.75 15.61
N LEU A 243 8.32 -4.02 14.59
CA LEU A 243 8.79 -3.99 13.20
C LEU A 243 9.25 -2.59 12.78
N MET A 244 8.51 -1.55 13.18
CA MET A 244 8.91 -0.17 12.90
C MET A 244 10.19 0.24 13.64
N GLU A 245 10.36 -0.18 14.90
CA GLU A 245 11.61 -0.01 15.65
C GLU A 245 12.82 -0.64 14.94
N ARG A 246 12.66 -1.87 14.46
CA ARG A 246 13.67 -2.56 13.66
C ARG A 246 13.95 -1.83 12.33
N ALA A 247 12.92 -1.32 11.67
CA ALA A 247 13.05 -0.58 10.40
C ALA A 247 13.81 0.75 10.60
N TRP A 248 13.53 1.50 11.67
CA TRP A 248 14.29 2.69 12.04
C TRP A 248 15.78 2.37 12.26
N GLU A 249 16.06 1.31 13.03
CA GLU A 249 17.45 0.90 13.29
C GLU A 249 18.17 0.48 12.01
N ARG A 250 17.51 -0.28 11.13
CA ARG A 250 18.06 -0.65 9.83
C ARG A 250 18.42 0.58 8.99
N ARG A 251 17.51 1.55 8.89
CA ARG A 251 17.75 2.82 8.19
C ARG A 251 18.95 3.56 8.77
N ARG A 252 19.04 3.66 10.11
CA ARG A 252 20.16 4.31 10.82
C ARG A 252 21.49 3.65 10.47
N VAL A 253 21.56 2.32 10.50
CA VAL A 253 22.78 1.56 10.19
C VAL A 253 23.20 1.75 8.73
N LEU A 254 22.26 1.72 7.78
CA LEU A 254 22.57 1.95 6.36
C LEU A 254 23.12 3.36 6.11
N ALA A 255 22.51 4.38 6.71
CA ALA A 255 22.98 5.75 6.60
C ALA A 255 24.40 5.95 7.17
N LEU A 256 24.75 5.24 8.25
CA LEU A 256 26.12 5.25 8.79
C LEU A 256 27.10 4.58 7.83
N LYS A 257 26.76 3.40 7.29
CA LYS A 257 27.60 2.69 6.32
C LYS A 257 27.86 3.50 5.05
N GLU A 258 26.86 4.25 4.58
CA GLU A 258 27.01 5.10 3.40
C GLU A 258 27.94 6.29 3.68
N LYS A 259 27.82 6.91 4.85
CA LYS A 259 28.75 7.96 5.31
C LYS A 259 30.18 7.43 5.42
N GLU A 260 30.38 6.22 5.95
CA GLU A 260 31.69 5.58 6.04
C GLU A 260 32.27 5.29 4.64
N LYS A 261 31.47 4.76 3.71
CA LYS A 261 31.89 4.53 2.31
C LYS A 261 32.26 5.83 1.62
N SER A 262 31.48 6.89 1.81
CA SER A 262 31.76 8.22 1.24
C SER A 262 33.04 8.82 1.81
N ALA A 263 33.29 8.68 3.12
CA ALA A 263 34.53 9.12 3.77
C ALA A 263 35.74 8.34 3.28
N LEU A 264 35.63 7.02 3.11
CA LEU A 264 36.71 6.19 2.55
C LEU A 264 37.00 6.54 1.08
N GLY A 265 35.96 6.78 0.28
CA GLY A 265 36.09 7.21 -1.11
C GLY A 265 36.79 8.57 -1.23
N ALA A 266 36.45 9.53 -0.37
CA ALA A 266 37.10 10.84 -0.33
C ALA A 266 38.60 10.75 0.05
N LEU A 267 38.98 9.83 0.96
CA LEU A 267 40.39 9.59 1.31
C LEU A 267 41.18 8.97 0.15
N VAL A 268 40.57 8.07 -0.63
CA VAL A 268 41.21 7.44 -1.80
C VAL A 268 41.35 8.40 -2.99
N GLU A 269 40.41 9.33 -3.17
CA GLU A 269 40.53 10.38 -4.20
C GLU A 269 41.62 11.40 -3.86
N VAL A 270 41.83 11.71 -2.57
CA VAL A 270 42.94 12.56 -2.12
C VAL A 270 44.31 11.92 -2.38
N GLU A 271 44.43 10.58 -2.29
CA GLU A 271 45.65 9.85 -2.67
C GLU A 271 45.91 9.79 -4.19
N LYS A 272 44.88 10.03 -5.02
CA LYS A 272 44.98 10.03 -6.50
C LYS A 272 45.02 11.44 -7.13
N GLY A 273 45.37 12.46 -6.34
CA GLY A 273 45.63 13.82 -6.86
C GLY A 273 46.81 13.85 -7.86
N PRO A 274 46.82 14.79 -8.82
CA PRO A 274 47.66 14.70 -10.01
C PRO A 274 49.15 14.88 -9.70
N VAL A 275 49.98 13.98 -10.22
CA VAL A 275 51.43 14.20 -10.34
C VAL A 275 51.65 15.38 -11.29
N THR A 276 51.90 16.56 -10.72
CA THR A 276 52.35 17.73 -11.50
C THR A 276 53.77 17.46 -12.00
N PRO A 277 54.06 17.56 -13.32
CA PRO A 277 55.44 17.57 -13.78
C PRO A 277 56.07 18.90 -13.38
N VAL A 278 57.18 18.83 -12.65
CA VAL A 278 58.04 19.97 -12.36
C VAL A 278 58.52 20.56 -13.68
N THR A 279 58.15 21.81 -13.97
CA THR A 279 58.80 22.60 -15.02
C THR A 279 59.32 23.88 -14.38
N SER A 280 60.63 23.94 -14.23
CA SER A 280 61.40 25.12 -13.89
C SER A 280 61.44 26.07 -15.08
N GLY A 281 61.22 27.36 -14.84
CA GLY A 281 61.35 28.41 -15.85
C GLY A 281 60.71 29.72 -15.43
N GLU A 282 61.48 30.57 -14.77
CA GLU A 282 61.14 31.96 -14.46
C GLU A 282 60.82 32.78 -15.72
N ARG A 283 59.80 33.64 -15.67
CA ARG A 283 59.98 35.06 -16.01
C ARG A 283 58.87 35.96 -15.46
N VAL A 284 59.34 36.97 -14.74
CA VAL A 284 58.64 38.15 -14.24
C VAL A 284 57.98 38.94 -15.38
N GLN A 285 56.76 39.43 -15.15
CA GLN A 285 56.32 40.74 -15.63
C GLN A 285 55.23 41.34 -14.72
N LEU A 286 55.50 42.57 -14.26
CA LEU A 286 54.63 43.45 -13.48
C LEU A 286 53.62 44.20 -14.37
N ALA A 287 52.59 44.73 -13.69
CA ALA A 287 51.68 45.85 -14.02
C ALA A 287 50.26 45.42 -14.43
N ALA A 288 49.16 46.02 -13.97
CA ALA A 288 48.91 47.04 -12.95
C ALA A 288 47.40 47.05 -12.59
N ALA A 289 47.15 47.55 -11.37
CA ALA A 289 45.93 48.06 -10.74
C ALA A 289 44.58 48.18 -11.48
N GLY A 290 43.54 47.85 -10.70
CA GLY A 290 42.13 48.25 -10.86
C GLY A 290 41.22 47.02 -10.79
N GLY A 291 40.37 46.76 -9.81
CA GLY A 291 39.72 47.58 -8.79
C GLY A 291 38.27 47.06 -8.69
N GLN A 292 37.79 46.82 -7.46
CA GLN A 292 36.40 46.54 -7.03
C GLN A 292 35.91 45.08 -7.01
N ASP A 293 35.80 44.57 -5.79
CA ASP A 293 34.78 43.60 -5.32
C ASP A 293 33.54 44.38 -4.78
N PRO A 294 32.47 43.73 -4.28
CA PRO A 294 31.54 42.83 -4.96
C PRO A 294 30.07 43.26 -4.64
N VAL A 295 29.11 42.32 -4.72
CA VAL A 295 27.76 42.32 -4.10
C VAL A 295 26.57 42.48 -5.07
N GLY A 296 25.71 41.46 -5.09
CA GLY A 296 24.27 41.70 -4.96
C GLY A 296 23.34 41.16 -6.05
N ALA A 297 23.43 39.89 -6.45
CA ALA A 297 22.35 39.25 -7.20
C ALA A 297 21.16 38.94 -6.27
N LYS A 298 20.18 39.85 -6.23
CA LYS A 298 18.79 39.55 -5.85
C LYS A 298 18.07 38.96 -7.07
N MET A 299 17.50 37.78 -6.92
CA MET A 299 16.45 37.22 -7.79
C MET A 299 15.48 36.53 -6.83
N GLY A 300 14.20 36.86 -6.75
CA GLY A 300 13.28 37.22 -7.83
C GLY A 300 12.27 36.09 -7.91
N VAL A 301 11.16 36.25 -7.20
CA VAL A 301 10.01 35.35 -7.19
C VAL A 301 9.37 35.33 -8.58
N ALA A 302 9.28 34.13 -9.18
CA ALA A 302 8.34 33.78 -10.25
C ALA A 302 8.06 32.28 -10.05
N GLY A 303 6.83 31.80 -9.82
CA GLY A 303 5.59 32.21 -10.50
C GLY A 303 5.48 31.40 -11.78
N GLY A 304 5.18 30.10 -11.66
CA GLY A 304 5.09 29.18 -12.80
C GLY A 304 4.25 27.96 -12.48
N ASN A 305 2.92 28.10 -12.61
CA ASN A 305 2.00 26.97 -12.68
C ASN A 305 2.28 26.18 -13.96
N SER A 306 2.90 25.00 -13.83
CA SER A 306 2.97 24.03 -14.92
C SER A 306 1.87 22.99 -14.73
N VAL A 307 0.72 23.26 -15.35
CA VAL A 307 -0.32 22.26 -15.62
C VAL A 307 0.23 21.33 -16.71
N LEU A 308 0.48 20.07 -16.38
CA LEU A 308 0.78 19.05 -17.39
C LEU A 308 -0.54 18.42 -17.90
N PRO A 309 -0.68 18.18 -19.22
CA PRO A 309 -1.89 17.59 -19.79
C PRO A 309 -2.05 16.12 -19.41
N LEU A 310 -3.27 15.73 -19.05
CA LEU A 310 -3.67 14.35 -18.77
C LEU A 310 -3.86 13.58 -20.07
N GLU A 311 -2.85 12.81 -20.48
CA GLU A 311 -3.01 11.77 -21.49
C GLU A 311 -3.58 10.49 -20.86
N SER A 312 -4.58 9.92 -21.54
CA SER A 312 -5.30 8.72 -21.13
C SER A 312 -4.40 7.48 -21.17
N THR A 313 -3.78 7.14 -20.05
CA THR A 313 -3.15 5.85 -19.83
C THR A 313 -4.05 4.99 -18.95
N ASP A 314 -4.50 3.86 -19.51
CA ASP A 314 -4.89 2.62 -18.82
C ASP A 314 -5.03 2.79 -17.29
N ARG A 315 -6.25 3.01 -16.77
CA ARG A 315 -6.56 3.44 -15.38
C ARG A 315 -5.90 2.56 -14.30
N TRP A 316 -5.47 1.35 -14.66
CA TRP A 316 -4.84 0.37 -13.78
C TRP A 316 -3.38 0.02 -14.15
N SER A 317 -2.81 0.61 -15.21
CA SER A 317 -1.53 0.18 -15.81
C SER A 317 -0.53 1.33 -15.96
N GLY A 318 0.50 1.26 -15.12
CA GLY A 318 1.82 1.84 -15.36
C GLY A 318 2.90 1.10 -14.57
N ALA A 319 2.58 0.60 -13.37
CA ALA A 319 3.54 -0.07 -12.50
C ALA A 319 3.77 -1.57 -12.83
N TRP A 320 2.85 -2.23 -13.55
CA TRP A 320 2.82 -3.70 -13.62
C TRP A 320 3.19 -4.30 -14.98
N ARG A 321 3.17 -3.52 -16.08
CA ARG A 321 3.60 -4.00 -17.42
C ARG A 321 5.11 -3.94 -17.64
N MET A 322 5.85 -3.29 -16.73
CA MET A 322 7.31 -3.14 -16.79
C MET A 322 7.94 -3.82 -15.58
N MET A 323 7.98 -5.15 -15.59
CA MET A 323 8.72 -5.92 -14.59
C MET A 323 9.56 -6.97 -15.31
N ASP A 324 10.55 -6.45 -16.04
CA ASP A 324 11.72 -7.20 -16.49
C ASP A 324 12.93 -6.40 -15.99
N VAL A 325 13.22 -6.55 -14.69
CA VAL A 325 14.49 -6.13 -14.12
C VAL A 325 15.06 -7.37 -13.45
N GLY A 326 15.81 -8.12 -14.25
CA GLY A 326 16.59 -9.25 -13.76
C GLY A 326 17.64 -8.76 -12.79
N ASP A 327 17.65 -9.31 -11.58
CA ASP A 327 18.83 -9.30 -10.73
C ASP A 327 18.74 -10.45 -9.70
N ALA A 328 19.74 -11.34 -9.77
CA ALA A 328 19.79 -12.60 -9.06
C ALA A 328 19.98 -12.46 -7.53
N ASP A 329 20.35 -11.29 -7.03
CA ASP A 329 20.62 -11.02 -5.61
C ASP A 329 19.37 -10.91 -4.72
N PHE A 330 18.17 -10.89 -5.30
CA PHE A 330 16.93 -10.75 -4.54
C PHE A 330 16.41 -12.05 -3.89
N GLU A 331 16.98 -13.22 -4.17
CA GLU A 331 16.39 -14.49 -3.73
C GLU A 331 16.55 -14.79 -2.24
N ALA A 332 17.71 -14.50 -1.65
CA ALA A 332 17.96 -14.72 -0.22
C ALA A 332 17.19 -13.71 0.66
N LEU A 333 16.94 -12.51 0.15
CA LEU A 333 16.10 -11.49 0.79
C LEU A 333 14.60 -11.90 0.81
N ARG A 334 14.13 -12.57 -0.25
CA ARG A 334 12.73 -13.01 -0.36
C ARG A 334 12.35 -14.07 0.68
N SER A 335 13.24 -15.01 1.02
CA SER A 335 12.97 -16.05 2.03
C SER A 335 13.04 -15.53 3.46
N THR A 336 13.95 -14.58 3.74
CA THR A 336 14.11 -13.97 5.08
C THR A 336 13.03 -12.93 5.37
N ALA A 337 12.56 -12.19 4.36
CA ALA A 337 11.40 -11.29 4.50
C ALA A 337 10.13 -12.07 4.82
N TRP A 338 9.97 -13.23 4.19
CA TRP A 338 8.90 -14.15 4.51
C TRP A 338 8.99 -14.67 5.96
N ALA A 339 10.18 -15.07 6.42
CA ALA A 339 10.37 -15.50 7.81
C ALA A 339 10.06 -14.39 8.83
N ASN A 340 10.41 -13.13 8.54
CA ASN A 340 10.00 -11.99 9.37
C ASN A 340 8.47 -11.80 9.38
N TRP A 341 7.82 -12.02 8.24
CA TRP A 341 6.36 -11.97 8.13
C TRP A 341 5.68 -13.11 8.91
N GLU A 342 6.18 -14.34 8.82
CA GLU A 342 5.67 -15.46 9.61
C GLU A 342 5.88 -15.26 11.11
N SER A 343 7.05 -14.78 11.52
CA SER A 343 7.30 -14.44 12.92
C SER A 343 6.34 -13.34 13.41
N PHE A 344 5.99 -12.38 12.57
CA PHE A 344 4.99 -11.37 12.90
C PHE A 344 3.61 -12.00 13.08
N LEU A 345 3.21 -12.92 12.19
CA LEU A 345 1.93 -13.63 12.29
C LEU A 345 1.87 -14.50 13.57
N ASP A 346 2.96 -15.19 13.91
CA ASP A 346 3.05 -15.98 15.14
C ASP A 346 2.85 -15.10 16.40
N GLU A 347 3.42 -13.89 16.42
CA GLU A 347 3.22 -12.94 17.52
C GLU A 347 1.77 -12.43 17.62
N MET A 348 1.07 -12.32 16.48
CA MET A 348 -0.34 -11.93 16.44
C MET A 348 -1.26 -13.04 16.97
N GLU A 349 -1.00 -14.30 16.60
CA GLU A 349 -1.78 -15.48 17.07
C GLU A 349 -1.57 -15.78 18.56
N ILE A 350 -0.34 -15.63 19.07
CA ILE A 350 -0.06 -15.80 20.51
C ILE A 350 -0.86 -14.78 21.34
N GLY A 351 -1.03 -13.57 20.81
CA GLY A 351 -1.94 -12.56 21.36
C GLY A 351 -3.32 -13.15 21.63
N GLU A 352 -3.97 -13.72 20.61
CA GLU A 352 -5.32 -14.32 20.72
C GLU A 352 -5.43 -15.39 21.81
N SER A 353 -4.43 -16.27 21.92
CA SER A 353 -4.44 -17.37 22.91
C SER A 353 -4.42 -16.90 24.37
N SER A 354 -3.80 -15.75 24.65
CA SER A 354 -3.76 -15.15 26.00
C SER A 354 -5.08 -14.50 26.41
N TRP A 355 -5.87 -14.03 25.43
CA TRP A 355 -7.18 -13.42 25.68
C TRP A 355 -8.27 -14.47 25.93
N GLY A 356 -8.15 -15.65 25.31
CA GLY A 356 -9.09 -16.76 25.48
C GLY A 356 -9.10 -17.40 26.87
N GLN A 357 -8.14 -17.07 27.74
CA GLN A 357 -8.10 -17.53 29.14
C GLN A 357 -8.58 -16.47 30.16
N ALA A 358 -8.98 -15.28 29.70
CA ALA A 358 -9.44 -14.18 30.56
C ALA A 358 -10.97 -13.92 30.47
N LEU A 359 -11.71 -14.77 29.78
CA LEU A 359 -13.18 -14.88 29.80
C LEU A 359 -13.58 -16.24 30.38
#